data_AF-A0A956LZJ6-F1
#
_entry.id   AF-A0A956LZJ6-F1
#
_cell.length_a   1.000
_cell.length_b   1.000
_cell.length_c   1.000
_cell.angle_alpha   90.00
_cell.angle_beta   90.00
_cell.angle_gamma   90.00
#
_symmetry.space_group_name_H-M   'P 1'
#
loop_
_entity.id
_entity.type
_entity.pdbx_description
1 polymer ?
#
loop_
_entity_poly.entity_id
_entity_poly.type
_entity_poly.pdbx_seq_one_letter_code
_entity_poly.pdbx_strand_id
1 'polypeptide(L)'
;MLSESPVPEPWRMVQELRASAVPYYGTDTSEARAIAARAVELAEILQDDRSRGWGYRALAEALAYSGRIRESEEAYQEAAAAFRRARDGATLGQLLVGRIQVLSLMGRHDAVRRMAAEARRSLAAAGDDAYLARLSVSLGNIHFLRDEYDLALAEYDRALALLPDRDELAVSLGLNRAVALTNVGREEEGLALYDQLEAESRERGL
;
A
#
# COMPACT_ATOMS: atom_id res chain seq x y z
N MET A 1 4.52 28.12 33.94
CA MET A 1 4.53 26.65 33.89
C MET A 1 4.74 26.29 32.43
N LEU A 2 5.97 26.04 32.01
CA LEU A 2 6.27 25.64 30.64
C LEU A 2 5.84 24.18 30.51
N SER A 3 4.80 23.93 29.71
CA SER A 3 4.39 22.59 29.32
C SER A 3 5.53 22.01 28.47
N GLU A 4 6.34 21.11 29.03
CA GLU A 4 7.25 20.30 28.23
C GLU A 4 6.39 19.50 27.24
N SER A 5 6.56 19.78 25.94
CA SER A 5 5.99 18.92 24.91
C SER A 5 6.52 17.51 25.14
N PRO A 6 5.67 16.46 25.16
CA PRO A 6 6.11 15.11 25.43
C PRO A 6 7.17 14.70 24.41
N VAL A 7 8.26 14.12 24.90
CA VAL A 7 9.29 13.52 24.03
C VAL A 7 8.59 12.55 23.09
N PRO A 8 8.75 12.69 21.76
CA PRO A 8 8.09 11.78 20.83
C PRO A 8 8.55 10.36 21.09
N GLU A 9 7.62 9.41 21.01
CA GLU A 9 7.95 7.98 21.08
C GLU A 9 9.09 7.63 20.12
N PRO A 10 10.10 6.82 20.53
CA PRO A 10 11.32 6.60 19.75
C PRO A 10 11.08 6.17 18.29
N TRP A 11 10.06 5.33 18.07
CA TRP A 11 9.69 4.84 16.74
C TRP A 11 9.20 5.95 15.79
N ARG A 12 8.72 7.09 16.30
CA ARG A 12 8.29 8.23 15.47
C ARG A 12 9.47 8.86 14.75
N MET A 13 10.64 8.90 15.37
CA MET A 13 11.86 9.40 14.72
C MET A 13 12.25 8.52 13.53
N VAL A 14 12.12 7.19 13.67
CA VAL A 14 12.37 6.25 12.57
C VAL A 14 11.30 6.39 11.47
N GLN A 15 10.04 6.58 11.86
CA GLN A 15 8.94 6.84 10.93
C GLN A 15 9.15 8.13 10.12
N GLU A 16 9.67 9.19 10.76
CA GLU A 16 9.99 10.46 10.09
C GLU A 16 11.14 10.29 9.09
N LEU A 17 12.19 9.54 9.44
CA LEU A 17 13.24 9.18 8.48
C LEU A 17 12.70 8.38 7.30
N ARG A 18 11.77 7.44 7.54
CA ARG A 18 11.08 6.74 6.46
C ARG A 18 10.32 7.73 5.56
N ALA A 19 9.62 8.69 6.15
CA ALA A 19 8.84 9.68 5.40
C ALA A 19 9.74 10.59 4.54
N SER A 20 10.93 10.96 5.04
CA SER A 20 11.88 11.79 4.27
C SER A 20 12.52 11.06 3.09
N ALA A 21 12.47 9.72 3.04
CA ALA A 21 12.92 8.94 1.89
C ALA A 21 11.92 8.97 0.70
N VAL A 22 10.63 9.19 0.96
CA VAL A 22 9.56 9.07 -0.04
C VAL A 22 9.75 9.96 -1.28
N PRO A 23 10.14 11.24 -1.17
CA PRO A 23 10.36 12.10 -2.35
C PRO A 23 11.47 11.59 -3.29
N TYR A 24 12.37 10.74 -2.79
CA TYR A 24 13.53 10.24 -3.54
C TYR A 24 13.26 8.93 -4.29
N TYR A 25 12.15 8.24 -4.00
CA TYR A 25 11.84 6.93 -4.58
C TYR A 25 11.86 6.88 -6.12
N GLY A 26 11.39 7.93 -6.79
CA GLY A 26 11.40 8.02 -8.24
C GLY A 26 12.48 8.92 -8.84
N THR A 27 13.27 9.62 -8.01
CA THR A 27 14.16 10.70 -8.45
C THR A 27 15.63 10.40 -8.14
N ASP A 28 15.91 9.88 -6.95
CA ASP A 28 17.26 9.49 -6.51
C ASP A 28 17.19 8.24 -5.61
N THR A 29 17.27 7.07 -6.25
CA THR A 29 17.23 5.79 -5.56
C THR A 29 18.48 5.53 -4.70
N SER A 30 19.56 6.30 -4.87
CA SER A 30 20.72 6.23 -3.99
C SER A 30 20.43 6.95 -2.68
N GLU A 31 19.91 8.18 -2.75
CA GLU A 31 19.55 8.97 -1.56
C GLU A 31 18.44 8.28 -0.75
N ALA A 32 17.40 7.76 -1.42
CA ALA A 32 16.35 6.99 -0.76
C ALA A 32 16.91 5.81 0.07
N ARG A 33 17.90 5.09 -0.49
CA ARG A 33 18.55 3.97 0.20
C ARG A 33 19.47 4.43 1.33
N ALA A 34 20.16 5.57 1.17
CA ALA A 34 20.99 6.15 2.23
C ALA A 34 20.15 6.56 3.45
N ILE A 35 19.01 7.22 3.22
CA ILE A 35 18.05 7.58 4.28
C ILE A 35 17.50 6.32 4.95
N ALA A 36 17.11 5.32 4.16
CA ALA A 36 16.60 4.05 4.69
C ALA A 36 17.63 3.28 5.53
N ALA A 37 18.90 3.28 5.12
CA ALA A 37 19.99 2.67 5.91
C ALA A 37 20.13 3.35 7.28
N ARG A 38 20.07 4.68 7.32
CA ARG A 38 20.08 5.45 8.58
C ARG A 38 18.85 5.16 9.46
N ALA A 39 17.68 4.94 8.85
CA ALA A 39 16.48 4.54 9.58
C ALA A 39 16.66 3.16 10.24
N VAL A 40 17.28 2.21 9.56
CA VAL A 40 17.63 0.90 10.14
C VAL A 40 18.66 1.06 11.26
N GLU A 41 19.74 1.80 11.05
CA GLU A 41 20.76 2.06 12.08
C GLU A 41 20.14 2.66 13.35
N LEU A 42 19.30 3.69 13.21
CA LEU A 42 18.60 4.28 14.35
C LEU A 42 17.69 3.25 15.03
N ALA A 43 16.94 2.45 14.27
CA ALA A 43 16.08 1.41 14.83
C ALA A 43 16.86 0.35 15.63
N GLU A 44 18.05 -0.03 15.16
CA GLU A 44 18.94 -0.97 15.86
C GLU A 44 19.51 -0.36 17.16
N ILE A 45 19.76 0.96 17.20
CA ILE A 45 20.17 1.67 18.42
C ILE A 45 19.04 1.73 19.45
N LEU A 46 17.80 1.94 18.99
CA LEU A 46 16.62 2.06 19.86
C LEU A 46 16.18 0.72 20.46
N GLN A 47 16.54 -0.41 19.82
CA GLN A 47 16.32 -1.77 20.32
C GLN A 47 14.86 -2.13 20.66
N ASP A 48 13.89 -1.47 20.02
CA ASP A 48 12.47 -1.81 20.15
C ASP A 48 11.86 -2.31 18.82
N ASP A 49 10.88 -3.20 18.93
CA ASP A 49 10.28 -3.86 17.78
C ASP A 49 9.52 -2.91 16.84
N ARG A 50 8.96 -1.80 17.35
CA ARG A 50 8.22 -0.87 16.50
C ARG A 50 9.19 -0.01 15.68
N SER A 51 10.27 0.46 16.28
CA SER A 51 11.37 1.14 15.56
C SER A 51 11.98 0.23 14.51
N ARG A 52 12.28 -1.04 14.84
CA ARG A 52 12.74 -2.04 13.86
C ARG A 52 11.76 -2.17 12.69
N GLY A 53 10.46 -2.27 12.98
CA GLY A 53 9.43 -2.34 11.95
C GLY A 53 9.49 -1.16 10.97
N TRP A 54 9.61 0.07 11.48
CA TRP A 54 9.72 1.27 10.64
C TRP A 54 11.03 1.35 9.86
N GLY A 55 12.16 1.00 10.46
CA GLY A 55 13.46 1.04 9.80
C GLY A 55 13.51 0.06 8.63
N TYR A 56 13.11 -1.20 8.86
CA TYR A 56 13.06 -2.20 7.80
C TYR A 56 11.99 -1.92 6.75
N ARG A 57 10.88 -1.25 7.11
CA ARG A 57 9.91 -0.76 6.12
C ARG A 57 10.53 0.27 5.18
N ALA A 58 11.27 1.23 5.71
CA ALA A 58 11.96 2.24 4.90
C ALA A 58 12.92 1.58 3.90
N LEU A 59 13.70 0.60 4.38
CA LEU A 59 14.63 -0.18 3.55
C LEU A 59 13.89 -0.98 2.48
N ALA A 60 12.81 -1.68 2.84
CA ALA A 60 12.03 -2.47 1.92
C ALA A 60 11.45 -1.63 0.76
N GLU A 61 10.88 -0.47 1.08
CA GLU A 61 10.32 0.45 0.09
C GLU A 61 11.43 1.04 -0.81
N ALA A 62 12.54 1.53 -0.23
CA ALA A 62 13.66 2.06 -1.01
C ALA A 62 14.28 1.01 -1.96
N LEU A 63 14.39 -0.25 -1.50
CA LEU A 63 14.87 -1.37 -2.33
C LEU A 63 13.89 -1.71 -3.46
N ALA A 64 12.58 -1.70 -3.20
CA ALA A 64 11.57 -1.93 -4.22
C ALA A 64 11.67 -0.90 -5.35
N TYR A 65 11.74 0.39 -5.02
CA TYR A 65 11.88 1.47 -5.99
C TYR A 65 13.24 1.47 -6.70
N SER A 66 14.28 0.90 -6.09
CA SER A 66 15.59 0.67 -6.73
C SER A 66 15.62 -0.57 -7.63
N GLY A 67 14.51 -1.30 -7.79
CA GLY A 67 14.43 -2.55 -8.56
C GLY A 67 15.08 -3.77 -7.86
N ARG A 68 15.49 -3.64 -6.60
CA ARG A 68 16.15 -4.71 -5.82
C ARG A 68 15.09 -5.59 -5.15
N ILE A 69 14.25 -6.22 -5.98
CA ILE A 69 13.01 -6.89 -5.56
C ILE A 69 13.22 -8.00 -4.51
N ARG A 70 14.28 -8.81 -4.62
CA ARG A 70 14.53 -9.89 -3.65
C ARG A 70 14.90 -9.35 -2.27
N GLU A 71 15.79 -8.37 -2.23
CA GLU A 71 16.24 -7.75 -0.98
C GLU A 71 15.11 -6.93 -0.34
N SER A 72 14.26 -6.31 -1.17
CA SER A 72 13.03 -5.66 -0.69
C SER A 72 12.11 -6.64 0.05
N GLU A 73 11.89 -7.83 -0.52
CA GLU A 73 11.08 -8.87 0.13
C GLU A 73 11.68 -9.35 1.45
N GLU A 74 13.01 -9.49 1.55
CA GLU A 74 13.69 -9.82 2.81
C GLU A 74 13.47 -8.72 3.86
N ALA A 75 13.67 -7.45 3.51
CA ALA A 75 13.42 -6.33 4.41
C ALA A 75 11.94 -6.22 4.82
N TYR A 76 11.01 -6.50 3.90
CA TYR A 76 9.58 -6.56 4.19
C TYR A 76 9.22 -7.67 5.18
N GLN A 77 9.89 -8.83 5.10
CA GLN A 77 9.71 -9.92 6.07
C GLN A 77 10.19 -9.51 7.47
N GLU A 78 11.34 -8.86 7.57
CA GLU A 78 11.86 -8.35 8.83
C GLU A 78 10.94 -7.29 9.45
N ALA A 79 10.47 -6.33 8.65
CA ALA A 79 9.51 -5.33 9.09
C ALA A 79 8.21 -5.97 9.61
N ALA A 80 7.67 -6.96 8.89
CA ALA A 80 6.46 -7.65 9.28
C ALA A 80 6.64 -8.46 10.57
N ALA A 81 7.78 -9.13 10.74
CA ALA A 81 8.10 -9.85 11.97
C ALA A 81 8.19 -8.90 13.18
N ALA A 82 8.83 -7.73 12.98
CA ALA A 82 8.96 -6.71 14.01
C ALA A 82 7.59 -6.13 14.43
N PHE A 83 6.73 -5.72 13.49
CA PHE A 83 5.39 -5.23 13.84
C PHE A 83 4.51 -6.29 14.51
N ARG A 84 4.66 -7.58 14.15
CA ARG A 84 3.98 -8.66 14.88
C ARG A 84 4.44 -8.77 16.33
N ARG A 85 5.75 -8.68 16.61
CA ARG A 85 6.27 -8.70 17.99
C ARG A 85 5.85 -7.46 18.78
N ALA A 86 5.81 -6.30 18.14
CA ALA A 86 5.27 -5.05 18.70
C ALA A 86 3.74 -5.08 18.91
N ARG A 87 3.04 -6.12 18.44
CA ARG A 87 1.57 -6.24 18.42
C ARG A 87 0.89 -5.05 17.73
N ASP A 88 1.55 -4.50 16.72
CA ASP A 88 1.06 -3.37 15.93
C ASP A 88 0.33 -3.87 14.69
N GLY A 89 -0.90 -4.37 14.91
CA GLY A 89 -1.72 -4.94 13.84
C GLY A 89 -2.06 -3.93 12.75
N ALA A 90 -2.37 -2.68 13.13
CA ALA A 90 -2.69 -1.61 12.20
C ALA A 90 -1.53 -1.35 11.23
N THR A 91 -0.33 -1.07 11.76
CA THR A 91 0.85 -0.80 10.94
C THR A 91 1.29 -2.02 10.13
N LEU A 92 1.15 -3.23 10.70
CA LEU A 92 1.37 -4.47 9.96
C LEU A 92 0.45 -4.56 8.74
N GLY A 93 -0.85 -4.31 8.90
CA GLY A 93 -1.81 -4.32 7.79
C GLY A 93 -1.39 -3.40 6.65
N GLN A 94 -0.98 -2.17 6.98
CA GLN A 94 -0.50 -1.18 6.03
C GLN A 94 0.79 -1.61 5.31
N LEU A 95 1.74 -2.19 6.04
CA LEU A 95 2.99 -2.73 5.48
C LEU A 95 2.71 -3.83 4.45
N LEU A 96 1.80 -4.75 4.77
CA LEU A 96 1.48 -5.88 3.91
C LEU A 96 0.90 -5.45 2.56
N VAL A 97 0.18 -4.32 2.48
CA VAL A 97 -0.29 -3.76 1.21
C VAL A 97 0.87 -3.44 0.26
N GLY A 98 1.94 -2.80 0.76
CA GLY A 98 3.14 -2.52 -0.04
C GLY A 98 3.88 -3.79 -0.45
N ARG A 99 3.99 -4.76 0.45
CA ARG A 99 4.64 -6.05 0.17
C ARG A 99 3.91 -6.90 -0.87
N ILE A 100 2.57 -6.80 -0.96
CA ILE A 100 1.76 -7.56 -1.93
C ILE A 100 2.22 -7.26 -3.37
N GLN A 101 2.54 -6.00 -3.66
CA GLN A 101 3.02 -5.60 -4.98
C GLN A 101 4.37 -6.27 -5.30
N VAL A 102 5.31 -6.28 -4.34
CA VAL A 102 6.60 -6.98 -4.47
C VAL A 102 6.42 -8.47 -4.71
N LEU A 103 5.56 -9.14 -3.93
CA LEU A 103 5.27 -10.56 -4.13
C LEU A 103 4.62 -10.86 -5.48
N SER A 104 3.77 -9.96 -5.97
CA SER A 104 3.15 -10.08 -7.29
C SER A 104 4.21 -10.03 -8.41
N LEU A 105 5.13 -9.06 -8.34
CA LEU A 105 6.27 -8.95 -9.28
C LEU A 105 7.17 -10.19 -9.26
N MET A 106 7.24 -10.89 -8.12
CA MET A 106 7.97 -12.16 -7.99
C MET A 106 7.17 -13.40 -8.43
N GLY A 107 5.92 -13.25 -8.88
CA GLY A 107 5.05 -14.38 -9.25
C GLY A 107 4.60 -15.24 -8.05
N ARG A 108 4.70 -14.75 -6.82
CA ARG A 108 4.41 -15.53 -5.59
C ARG A 108 2.92 -15.47 -5.22
N HIS A 109 2.07 -15.99 -6.08
CA HIS A 109 0.60 -15.84 -5.99
C HIS A 109 -0.03 -16.42 -4.72
N ASP A 110 0.44 -17.59 -4.27
CA ASP A 110 -0.04 -18.18 -3.00
C ASP A 110 0.31 -17.31 -1.79
N ALA A 111 1.48 -16.67 -1.83
CA ALA A 111 1.90 -15.77 -0.78
C ALA A 111 1.08 -14.47 -0.82
N VAL A 112 0.80 -13.92 -2.02
CA VAL A 112 -0.13 -12.78 -2.19
C VAL A 112 -1.49 -13.09 -1.56
N ARG A 113 -2.10 -14.24 -1.85
CA ARG A 113 -3.41 -14.62 -1.28
C ARG A 113 -3.40 -14.68 0.25
N ARG A 114 -2.43 -15.38 0.84
CA ARG A 114 -2.33 -15.48 2.30
C ARG A 114 -2.12 -14.12 2.95
N MET A 115 -1.27 -13.30 2.34
CA MET A 115 -0.91 -11.99 2.85
C MET A 115 -2.03 -10.97 2.72
N ALA A 116 -2.78 -11.00 1.62
CA ALA A 116 -3.98 -10.21 1.43
C ALA A 116 -5.03 -10.52 2.51
N ALA A 117 -5.22 -11.80 2.84
CA ALA A 117 -6.13 -12.20 3.90
C ALA A 117 -5.67 -11.70 5.28
N GLU A 118 -4.36 -11.72 5.57
CA GLU A 118 -3.80 -11.15 6.80
C GLU A 118 -3.97 -9.62 6.85
N ALA A 119 -3.60 -8.92 5.77
CA ALA A 119 -3.73 -7.48 5.66
C ALA A 119 -5.19 -7.03 5.87
N ARG A 120 -6.14 -7.67 5.19
CA ARG A 120 -7.57 -7.36 5.30
C ARG A 120 -8.08 -7.51 6.74
N ARG A 121 -7.71 -8.60 7.44
CA ARG A 121 -8.09 -8.81 8.84
C ARG A 121 -7.52 -7.73 9.76
N SER A 122 -6.23 -7.44 9.61
CA SER A 122 -5.55 -6.45 10.45
C SER A 122 -6.10 -5.03 10.25
N LEU A 123 -6.34 -4.64 9.00
CA LEU A 123 -6.88 -3.32 8.65
C LEU A 123 -8.34 -3.17 9.08
N ALA A 124 -9.18 -4.21 8.88
CA ALA A 124 -10.56 -4.20 9.35
C ALA A 124 -10.66 -4.11 10.88
N ALA A 125 -9.79 -4.83 11.61
CA ALA A 125 -9.72 -4.73 13.06
C ALA A 125 -9.29 -3.34 13.55
N ALA A 126 -8.52 -2.61 12.73
CA ALA A 126 -8.08 -1.25 13.00
C ALA A 126 -9.07 -0.17 12.53
N GLY A 127 -10.11 -0.53 11.77
CA GLY A 127 -11.01 0.44 11.13
C GLY A 127 -10.33 1.31 10.08
N ASP A 128 -9.27 0.81 9.44
CA ASP A 128 -8.48 1.57 8.45
C ASP A 128 -9.05 1.37 7.03
N ASP A 129 -10.21 1.97 6.78
CA ASP A 129 -10.93 1.85 5.50
C ASP A 129 -10.12 2.38 4.32
N ALA A 130 -9.32 3.43 4.55
CA ALA A 130 -8.45 4.00 3.52
C ALA A 130 -7.41 2.97 3.01
N TYR A 131 -6.78 2.22 3.93
CA TYR A 131 -5.87 1.15 3.52
C TYR A 131 -6.59 -0.11 3.03
N LEU A 132 -7.81 -0.40 3.48
CA LEU A 132 -8.63 -1.47 2.90
C LEU A 132 -8.97 -1.16 1.44
N ALA A 133 -9.33 0.08 1.11
CA ALA A 133 -9.56 0.51 -0.26
C ALA A 133 -8.29 0.33 -1.11
N ARG A 134 -7.12 0.78 -0.62
CA ARG A 134 -5.83 0.60 -1.31
C ARG A 134 -5.43 -0.87 -1.51
N LEU A 135 -5.73 -1.73 -0.53
CA LEU A 135 -5.54 -3.17 -0.66
C LEU A 135 -6.38 -3.72 -1.80
N SER A 136 -7.68 -3.38 -1.82
CA SER A 136 -8.59 -3.81 -2.87
C SER A 136 -8.21 -3.26 -4.26
N VAL A 137 -7.79 -2.01 -4.37
CA VAL A 137 -7.20 -1.46 -5.63
C VAL A 137 -6.01 -2.32 -6.09
N SER A 138 -5.07 -2.61 -5.16
CA SER A 138 -3.86 -3.36 -5.50
C SER A 138 -4.19 -4.79 -5.96
N LEU A 139 -5.13 -5.46 -5.29
CA LEU A 139 -5.58 -6.81 -5.68
C LEU A 139 -6.34 -6.78 -7.00
N GLY A 140 -7.20 -5.78 -7.22
CA GLY A 140 -7.92 -5.59 -8.48
C GLY A 140 -6.96 -5.47 -9.66
N ASN A 141 -5.93 -4.64 -9.53
CA ASN A 141 -4.88 -4.50 -10.55
C ASN A 141 -4.11 -5.80 -10.79
N ILE A 142 -3.80 -6.56 -9.72
CA ILE A 142 -3.11 -7.85 -9.84
C ILE A 142 -3.97 -8.87 -10.58
N HIS A 143 -5.27 -8.94 -10.28
CA HIS A 143 -6.22 -9.81 -10.99
C HIS A 143 -6.37 -9.38 -12.45
N PHE A 144 -6.47 -8.07 -12.70
CA PHE A 144 -6.58 -7.51 -14.05
C PHE A 144 -5.39 -7.90 -14.92
N LEU A 145 -4.16 -7.75 -14.41
CA LEU A 145 -2.92 -8.13 -15.12
C LEU A 145 -2.81 -9.65 -15.39
N ARG A 146 -3.68 -10.46 -14.80
CA ARG A 146 -3.75 -11.92 -14.97
C ARG A 146 -4.96 -12.36 -15.79
N ASP A 147 -5.68 -11.42 -16.41
CA ASP A 147 -6.94 -11.67 -17.12
C ASP A 147 -8.05 -12.26 -16.22
N GLU A 148 -7.93 -12.11 -14.90
CA GLU A 148 -8.91 -12.55 -13.90
C GLU A 148 -9.95 -11.44 -13.68
N TYR A 149 -10.57 -10.97 -14.77
CA TYR A 149 -11.36 -9.73 -14.79
C TYR A 149 -12.55 -9.72 -13.83
N ASP A 150 -13.24 -10.84 -13.61
CA ASP A 150 -14.33 -10.93 -12.63
C ASP A 150 -13.84 -10.70 -11.19
N LEU A 151 -12.65 -11.22 -10.86
CA LEU A 151 -12.02 -10.99 -9.55
C LEU A 151 -11.53 -9.55 -9.43
N ALA A 152 -11.04 -8.96 -10.53
CA ALA A 152 -10.65 -7.56 -10.58
C ALA A 152 -11.85 -6.63 -10.30
N LEU A 153 -12.98 -6.87 -10.98
CA LEU A 153 -14.24 -6.15 -10.77
C LEU A 153 -14.68 -6.24 -9.31
N ALA A 154 -14.68 -7.44 -8.72
CA ALA A 154 -15.08 -7.63 -7.33
C ALA A 154 -14.19 -6.86 -6.34
N GLU A 155 -12.89 -6.72 -6.60
CA GLU A 155 -12.00 -5.92 -5.77
C GLU A 155 -12.16 -4.41 -6.03
N TYR A 156 -12.37 -3.97 -7.27
CA TYR A 156 -12.66 -2.57 -7.56
C TYR A 156 -13.96 -2.11 -6.90
N ASP A 157 -15.01 -2.94 -6.93
CA ASP A 157 -16.28 -2.67 -6.26
C ASP A 157 -16.10 -2.53 -4.74
N ARG A 158 -15.27 -3.39 -4.12
CA ARG A 158 -14.93 -3.25 -2.69
C ARG A 158 -14.17 -1.97 -2.39
N ALA A 159 -13.23 -1.57 -3.25
CA ALA A 159 -12.51 -0.32 -3.06
C ALA A 159 -13.45 0.88 -3.14
N LEU A 160 -14.31 0.94 -4.16
CA LEU A 160 -15.29 2.02 -4.33
C LEU A 160 -16.26 2.12 -3.14
N ALA A 161 -16.67 1.00 -2.55
CA ALA A 161 -17.54 1.00 -1.36
C ALA A 161 -16.88 1.57 -0.09
N LEU A 162 -15.55 1.70 -0.07
CA LEU A 162 -14.77 2.19 1.07
C LEU A 162 -14.22 3.61 0.86
N LEU A 163 -14.26 4.12 -0.37
CA LEU A 163 -13.77 5.46 -0.67
C LEU A 163 -14.81 6.51 -0.26
N PRO A 164 -14.38 7.67 0.30
CA PRO A 164 -15.26 8.79 0.52
C PRO A 164 -15.87 9.29 -0.80
N ASP A 165 -17.07 9.87 -0.73
CA ASP A 165 -17.65 10.58 -1.87
C ASP A 165 -16.66 11.65 -2.36
N ARG A 166 -16.38 11.62 -3.68
CA ARG A 166 -15.44 12.52 -4.38
C ARG A 166 -13.94 12.24 -4.17
N ASP A 167 -13.56 11.02 -3.80
CA ASP A 167 -12.14 10.63 -3.86
C ASP A 167 -11.64 10.59 -5.32
N GLU A 168 -10.48 11.20 -5.60
CA GLU A 168 -9.85 11.17 -6.93
C GLU A 168 -9.57 9.74 -7.41
N LEU A 169 -9.31 8.81 -6.49
CA LEU A 169 -9.14 7.39 -6.79
C LEU A 169 -10.40 6.75 -7.37
N ALA A 170 -11.59 7.29 -7.08
CA ALA A 170 -12.85 6.74 -7.56
C ALA A 170 -12.97 6.84 -9.08
N VAL A 171 -12.51 7.94 -9.70
CA VAL A 171 -12.53 8.09 -11.17
C VAL A 171 -11.59 7.08 -11.82
N SER A 172 -10.35 6.97 -11.32
CA SER A 172 -9.37 5.99 -11.84
C SER A 172 -9.86 4.55 -11.70
N LEU A 173 -10.47 4.21 -10.56
CA LEU A 173 -11.10 2.90 -10.36
C LEU A 173 -12.29 2.66 -11.29
N GLY A 174 -13.11 3.67 -11.53
CA GLY A 174 -14.21 3.61 -12.48
C GLY A 174 -13.72 3.29 -13.89
N LEU A 175 -12.61 3.90 -14.33
CA LEU A 175 -11.99 3.59 -15.62
C LEU A 175 -11.47 2.15 -15.67
N ASN A 176 -10.73 1.70 -14.64
CA ASN A 176 -10.24 0.32 -14.57
C ASN A 176 -11.39 -0.71 -14.57
N ARG A 177 -12.51 -0.37 -13.92
CA ARG A 177 -13.74 -1.16 -13.90
C ARG A 177 -14.40 -1.20 -15.28
N ALA A 178 -14.49 -0.07 -15.99
CA ALA A 178 -15.04 -0.01 -17.34
C ALA A 178 -14.23 -0.88 -18.31
N VAL A 179 -12.89 -0.80 -18.25
CA VAL A 179 -12.01 -1.68 -19.05
C VAL A 179 -12.25 -3.15 -18.69
N ALA A 180 -12.34 -3.50 -17.40
CA ALA A 180 -12.58 -4.87 -16.98
C ALA A 180 -13.95 -5.39 -17.45
N LEU A 181 -15.00 -4.54 -17.45
CA LEU A 181 -16.33 -4.88 -17.99
C LEU A 181 -16.28 -5.21 -19.48
N THR A 182 -15.58 -4.40 -20.28
CA THR A 182 -15.37 -4.69 -21.71
C THR A 182 -14.68 -6.04 -21.91
N ASN A 183 -13.66 -6.37 -21.11
CA ASN A 183 -12.93 -7.63 -21.25
C ASN A 183 -13.73 -8.88 -20.87
N VAL A 184 -14.78 -8.76 -20.05
CA VAL A 184 -15.74 -9.84 -19.77
C VAL A 184 -16.95 -9.86 -20.72
N GLY A 185 -16.91 -9.08 -21.80
CA GLY A 185 -17.98 -9.00 -22.81
C GLY A 185 -19.20 -8.19 -22.36
N ARG A 186 -19.11 -7.41 -21.28
CA ARG A 186 -20.16 -6.51 -20.78
C ARG A 186 -19.95 -5.10 -21.32
N GLU A 187 -19.85 -4.99 -22.65
CA GLU A 187 -19.45 -3.76 -23.34
C GLU A 187 -20.42 -2.59 -23.10
N GLU A 188 -21.74 -2.85 -23.13
CA GLU A 188 -22.76 -1.84 -22.88
C GLU A 188 -22.61 -1.21 -21.48
N GLU A 189 -22.33 -2.03 -20.48
CA GLU A 189 -22.12 -1.56 -19.10
C GLU A 189 -20.80 -0.80 -18.95
N GLY A 190 -19.75 -1.23 -19.66
CA GLY A 190 -18.47 -0.52 -19.70
C GLY A 190 -18.62 0.87 -20.32
N LEU A 191 -19.31 0.98 -21.45
CA LEU A 191 -19.57 2.26 -22.13
C LEU A 191 -20.44 3.19 -21.29
N ALA A 192 -21.53 2.66 -20.70
CA ALA A 192 -22.38 3.45 -19.81
C ALA A 192 -21.59 4.02 -18.61
N LEU A 193 -20.64 3.24 -18.08
CA LEU A 193 -19.77 3.68 -16.99
C LEU A 193 -18.78 4.76 -17.45
N TYR A 194 -18.21 4.65 -18.65
CA TYR A 194 -17.38 5.71 -19.22
C TYR A 194 -18.14 7.03 -19.36
N ASP A 195 -19.35 6.99 -19.91
CA ASP A 195 -20.19 8.18 -20.10
C ASP A 195 -20.53 8.84 -18.76
N GLN A 196 -20.83 8.03 -17.74
CA GLN A 196 -21.08 8.51 -16.39
C GLN A 196 -19.85 9.22 -15.80
N LEU A 197 -18.67 8.61 -15.90
CA LEU A 197 -17.43 9.16 -15.35
C LEU A 197 -17.01 10.45 -16.06
N GLU A 198 -17.25 10.54 -17.38
CA GLU A 198 -16.97 11.76 -18.13
C GLU A 198 -17.89 12.91 -17.70
N ALA A 199 -19.19 12.64 -17.52
CA ALA A 199 -20.15 13.62 -17.00
C ALA A 199 -19.75 14.11 -15.60
N GLU A 200 -19.40 13.17 -14.71
CA GLU A 200 -18.97 13.46 -13.33
C GLU A 200 -17.66 14.27 -13.29
N SER A 201 -16.72 13.98 -14.19
CA SER A 201 -15.45 14.73 -14.30
C SER A 201 -15.69 16.17 -14.76
N ARG A 202 -16.56 16.36 -15.77
CA ARG A 202 -16.96 17.71 -16.24
C ARG A 202 -17.66 18.52 -15.15
N GLU A 203 -18.53 17.89 -14.35
CA GLU A 203 -19.18 18.55 -13.22
C GLU A 203 -18.20 18.96 -12.11
N ARG A 204 -17.09 18.24 -11.97
CA ARG A 204 -16.07 18.48 -10.94
C ARG A 204 -14.94 19.42 -11.39
N GLY A 205 -14.86 19.75 -12.67
CA GLY A 205 -13.80 20.60 -13.22
C GLY A 205 -12.42 19.91 -13.23
N LEU A 206 -12.41 18.57 -13.30
CA LEU A 206 -11.21 17.74 -13.45
C LEU A 206 -10.82 17.59 -14.93
#